data_AF-A0A7S2XEQ8-F1
#
_entry.id   AF-A0A7S2XEQ8-F1
#
_cell.length_a   1.000
_cell.length_b   1.000
_cell.length_c   1.000
_cell.angle_alpha   90.00
_cell.angle_beta   90.00
_cell.angle_gamma   90.00
#
_symmetry.space_group_name_H-M   'P 1'
#
loop_
_entity.id
_entity.type
_entity.pdbx_description
1 polymer ?
#
loop_
_entity_poly.entity_id
_entity_poly.type
_entity_poly.pdbx_seq_one_letter_code
_entity_poly.pdbx_strand_id
1 'polypeptide(L)'
;EALARPPEEKIKYVIDTDILRTFQGDHRFHEGEKLHERLRTALYAFASHDETVQYTQGMNSVAGMLVMNMASAEDVFWMLDRLCYHETLKLGNLFGPGFPLLE
;
A
#
# COMPACT_ATOMS: atom_id res chain seq x y z
N GLU A 1 20.52 9.23 -0.33
CA GLU A 1 20.19 8.44 -1.53
C GLU A 1 20.58 6.99 -1.33
N ALA A 2 19.75 6.21 -0.63
CA ALA A 2 19.82 4.76 -0.75
C ALA A 2 18.92 4.41 -1.94
N LEU A 3 19.52 3.92 -3.02
CA LEU A 3 18.80 3.39 -4.17
C LEU A 3 18.00 2.19 -3.69
N ALA A 4 16.75 2.42 -3.27
CA ALA A 4 15.84 1.36 -2.87
C ALA A 4 15.72 0.38 -4.04
N ARG A 5 16.00 -0.91 -3.78
CA ARG A 5 15.89 -1.95 -4.81
C ARG A 5 14.44 -1.99 -5.30
N PRO A 6 14.19 -2.12 -6.61
CA PRO A 6 12.82 -2.29 -7.09
C PRO A 6 12.19 -3.54 -6.45
N PRO A 7 10.86 -3.56 -6.24
CA PRO A 7 10.21 -4.73 -5.64
C PRO A 7 10.42 -5.94 -6.56
N GLU A 8 10.43 -7.13 -5.97
CA GLU A 8 10.46 -8.37 -6.75
C GLU A 8 9.25 -8.45 -7.69
N GLU A 9 9.42 -9.04 -8.88
CA GLU A 9 8.35 -9.13 -9.89
C GLU A 9 7.09 -9.83 -9.35
N LYS A 10 7.27 -10.81 -8.44
CA LYS A 10 6.16 -11.47 -7.76
C LYS A 10 5.34 -10.48 -6.93
N ILE A 11 6.00 -9.56 -6.22
CA ILE A 11 5.33 -8.55 -5.38
C ILE A 11 4.59 -7.55 -6.26
N LYS A 12 5.23 -7.08 -7.35
CA LYS A 12 4.60 -6.21 -8.34
C LYS A 12 3.31 -6.80 -8.90
N TYR A 13 3.37 -8.07 -9.31
CA TYR A 13 2.20 -8.80 -9.82
C TYR A 13 1.05 -8.87 -8.80
N VAL A 14 1.38 -9.14 -7.52
CA VAL A 14 0.38 -9.16 -6.44
C VAL A 14 -0.24 -7.77 -6.26
N ILE A 15 0.57 -6.72 -6.20
CA ILE A 15 0.09 -5.33 -6.07
C ILE A 15 -0.83 -4.95 -7.24
N ASP A 16 -0.40 -5.22 -8.49
CA ASP A 16 -1.17 -4.89 -9.67
C ASP A 16 -2.53 -5.62 -9.69
N THR A 17 -2.53 -6.90 -9.30
CA THR A 17 -3.76 -7.69 -9.18
C THR A 17 -4.67 -7.15 -8.07
N ASP A 18 -4.08 -6.73 -6.95
CA ASP A 18 -4.79 -6.19 -5.79
C ASP A 18 -5.43 -4.84 -6.08
N ILE A 19 -4.78 -3.97 -6.86
CA ILE A 19 -5.34 -2.67 -7.28
C ILE A 19 -6.63 -2.89 -8.07
N LEU A 20 -6.65 -3.82 -9.03
CA LEU A 20 -7.83 -4.09 -9.86
C LEU A 20 -9.04 -4.62 -9.06
N ARG A 21 -8.78 -5.24 -7.90
CA ARG A 21 -9.83 -5.73 -6.98
C ARG A 21 -10.04 -4.84 -5.76
N THR A 22 -9.41 -3.67 -5.69
CA THR A 22 -9.61 -2.70 -4.61
C THR A 22 -10.89 -1.90 -4.88
N PHE A 23 -11.81 -1.88 -3.91
CA PHE A 23 -13.07 -1.13 -4.00
C PHE A 23 -13.85 -1.34 -5.30
N GLN A 24 -14.02 -2.61 -5.72
CA GLN A 24 -14.70 -3.01 -6.98
C GLN A 24 -16.06 -2.32 -7.25
N GLY A 25 -16.77 -1.87 -6.22
CA GLY A 25 -18.04 -1.14 -6.35
C GLY A 25 -17.94 0.39 -6.33
N ASP A 26 -16.77 0.98 -6.09
CA ASP A 26 -16.58 2.44 -6.08
C ASP A 26 -16.17 2.93 -7.47
N HIS A 27 -17.14 3.54 -8.15
CA HIS A 27 -16.96 4.09 -9.48
C HIS A 27 -15.86 5.16 -9.55
N ARG A 28 -15.74 6.00 -8.51
CA ARG A 28 -14.74 7.08 -8.48
C ARG A 28 -13.32 6.52 -8.46
N PHE A 29 -13.12 5.37 -7.81
CA PHE A 29 -11.83 4.69 -7.77
C PHE A 29 -11.47 4.12 -9.15
N HIS A 30 -12.41 3.45 -9.82
CA HIS A 30 -12.14 2.75 -11.08
C HIS A 30 -12.19 3.60 -12.35
N GLU A 31 -12.84 4.77 -12.33
CA GLU A 31 -12.74 5.74 -13.43
C GLU A 31 -11.40 6.48 -13.45
N GLY A 32 -10.71 6.55 -12.31
CA GLY A 32 -9.47 7.29 -12.16
C GLY A 32 -8.24 6.48 -12.51
N GLU A 33 -7.82 6.42 -13.78
CA GLU A 33 -6.53 5.81 -14.16
C GLU A 33 -5.35 6.42 -13.37
N LYS A 34 -5.43 7.72 -13.09
CA LYS A 34 -4.45 8.44 -12.24
C LYS A 34 -4.43 7.96 -10.79
N LEU A 35 -5.56 7.49 -10.25
CA LEU A 35 -5.62 6.93 -8.90
C LEU A 35 -4.95 5.56 -8.85
N HIS A 36 -5.20 4.70 -9.83
CA HIS A 36 -4.51 3.42 -9.94
C HIS A 36 -3.00 3.60 -10.11
N GLU A 37 -2.57 4.52 -10.97
CA GLU A 37 -1.16 4.84 -11.16
C GLU A 37 -0.51 5.37 -9.88
N ARG A 38 -1.15 6.33 -9.20
CA ARG A 38 -0.66 6.88 -7.94
C ARG A 38 -0.56 5.80 -6.85
N LEU A 39 -1.58 4.96 -6.74
CA LEU A 39 -1.61 3.85 -5.79
C LEU A 39 -0.50 2.85 -6.07
N ARG A 40 -0.29 2.47 -7.34
CA ARG A 40 0.80 1.60 -7.77
C ARG A 40 2.16 2.18 -7.40
N THR A 41 2.40 3.45 -7.73
CA THR A 41 3.67 4.12 -7.41
C THR A 41 3.93 4.12 -5.91
N ALA A 42 2.92 4.43 -5.10
CA ALA A 42 3.05 4.44 -3.64
C ALA A 42 3.32 3.03 -3.07
N LEU A 43 2.59 2.01 -3.53
CA LEU A 43 2.76 0.63 -3.05
C LEU A 43 4.08 0.01 -3.51
N TYR A 44 4.56 0.35 -4.71
CA TYR A 44 5.89 -0.07 -5.17
C TYR A 44 6.99 0.58 -4.34
N ALA A 45 6.88 1.88 -4.08
CA ALA A 45 7.81 2.57 -3.20
C ALA A 45 7.81 1.97 -1.78
N PHE A 46 6.63 1.65 -1.25
CA PHE A 46 6.48 0.99 0.05
C PHE A 46 7.15 -0.38 0.09
N ALA A 47 6.86 -1.24 -0.88
CA ALA A 47 7.45 -2.58 -0.97
C ALA A 47 8.98 -2.57 -1.18
N SER A 48 9.50 -1.51 -1.82
CA SER A 48 10.94 -1.25 -1.94
C SER A 48 11.56 -0.69 -0.66
N HIS A 49 10.78 -0.01 0.17
CA HIS A 49 11.24 0.66 1.39
C HIS A 49 11.40 -0.32 2.56
N ASP A 50 10.42 -1.21 2.78
CA ASP A 50 10.48 -2.22 3.85
C ASP A 50 10.78 -3.62 3.31
N GLU A 51 11.99 -4.10 3.61
CA GLU A 51 12.42 -5.46 3.24
C GLU A 51 11.82 -6.56 4.12
N THR A 52 11.20 -6.21 5.25
CA THR A 52 10.68 -7.14 6.25
C THR A 52 9.22 -7.52 5.98
N VAL A 53 8.32 -6.54 5.88
CA VAL A 53 6.89 -6.75 5.61
C VAL A 53 6.60 -6.71 4.11
N GLN A 54 7.40 -5.96 3.34
CA GLN A 54 7.18 -5.71 1.92
C GLN A 54 5.72 -5.27 1.66
N TYR A 55 5.01 -5.97 0.76
CA TYR A 55 3.58 -5.82 0.57
C TYR A 55 2.86 -7.08 1.02
N THR A 56 1.88 -6.93 1.90
CA THR A 56 0.99 -8.01 2.34
C THR A 56 -0.43 -7.78 1.84
N GLN A 57 -1.14 -8.86 1.55
CA GLN A 57 -2.54 -8.82 1.11
C GLN A 57 -3.42 -8.05 2.11
N GLY A 58 -4.15 -7.04 1.65
CA GLY A 58 -4.97 -6.16 2.49
C GLY A 58 -4.43 -4.74 2.62
N MET A 59 -3.13 -4.53 2.37
CA MET A 59 -2.52 -3.19 2.36
C MET A 59 -3.10 -2.29 1.25
N ASN A 60 -3.55 -2.88 0.14
CA ASN A 60 -4.26 -2.16 -0.93
C ASN A 60 -5.52 -1.44 -0.45
N SER A 61 -6.25 -1.97 0.53
CA SER A 61 -7.46 -1.31 1.03
C SER A 61 -7.12 -0.07 1.85
N VAL A 62 -6.11 -0.15 2.72
CA VAL A 62 -5.63 1.01 3.50
C VAL A 62 -5.05 2.07 2.56
N ALA A 63 -4.12 1.67 1.69
CA ALA A 63 -3.51 2.57 0.72
C ALA A 63 -4.54 3.13 -0.29
N GLY A 64 -5.55 2.34 -0.65
CA GLY A 64 -6.67 2.77 -1.48
C GLY A 64 -7.50 3.89 -0.83
N MET A 65 -7.73 3.84 0.48
CA MET A 65 -8.41 4.96 1.17
C MET A 65 -7.55 6.23 1.14
N LEU A 66 -6.24 6.08 1.31
CA LEU A 66 -5.31 7.22 1.28
C LEU A 66 -5.28 7.86 -0.12
N VAL A 67 -5.17 7.06 -1.19
CA VAL A 67 -5.05 7.59 -2.56
C VAL A 67 -6.28 8.39 -3.01
N MET A 68 -7.46 8.05 -2.47
CA MET A 68 -8.72 8.77 -2.72
C MET A 68 -8.74 10.15 -2.07
N ASN A 69 -7.92 10.38 -1.04
CA ASN A 69 -7.92 11.62 -0.23
C ASN A 69 -6.63 12.44 -0.37
N MET A 70 -5.61 11.91 -1.06
CA MET A 70 -4.29 12.52 -1.16
C MET A 70 -3.92 12.84 -2.61
N ALA A 71 -3.21 13.94 -2.80
CA ALA A 71 -2.90 14.47 -4.13
C ALA A 71 -1.69 13.79 -4.80
N SER A 72 -0.76 13.22 -4.02
CA SER A 72 0.49 12.67 -4.52
C SER A 72 0.73 11.23 -4.03
N ALA A 73 1.55 10.46 -4.78
CA ALA A 73 1.96 9.12 -4.36
C ALA A 73 2.89 9.17 -3.14
N GLU A 74 3.66 10.25 -3.01
CA GLU A 74 4.57 10.47 -1.89
C GLU A 74 3.80 10.65 -0.56
N ASP A 75 2.72 11.44 -0.55
CA ASP A 75 1.88 11.60 0.64
C ASP A 75 1.25 10.26 1.06
N VAL A 76 0.76 9.49 0.08
CA VAL A 76 0.19 8.15 0.32
C VAL A 76 1.23 7.23 0.92
N PHE A 77 2.45 7.23 0.36
CA PHE A 77 3.57 6.43 0.86
C PHE A 77 3.91 6.79 2.32
N TRP A 78 4.17 8.07 2.61
CA TRP A 78 4.57 8.48 3.95
C TRP A 78 3.47 8.26 4.99
N MET A 79 2.21 8.45 4.61
CA MET A 79 1.11 8.15 5.52
C MET A 79 0.98 6.64 5.78
N LEU A 80 1.14 5.80 4.75
CA LEU A 80 1.12 4.35 4.90
C LEU A 80 2.27 3.86 5.79
N ASP A 81 3.47 4.38 5.59
CA ASP A 81 4.65 4.13 6.44
C ASP A 81 4.38 4.50 7.91
N ARG A 82 3.85 5.69 8.15
CA ARG A 82 3.48 6.10 9.51
C ARG A 82 2.39 5.21 10.10
N LEU A 83 1.37 4.83 9.34
CA LEU A 83 0.34 3.92 9.86
C LEU A 83 0.93 2.57 10.27
N CYS A 84 1.85 2.02 9.45
CA CYS A 84 2.47 0.74 9.70
C CYS A 84 3.41 0.76 10.91
N TYR A 85 4.27 1.77 11.04
CA TYR A 85 5.40 1.77 11.99
C TYR A 85 5.32 2.81 13.10
N HIS A 86 4.33 3.73 13.11
CA HIS A 86 4.20 4.68 14.20
C HIS A 86 3.84 3.97 15.51
N GLU A 87 4.55 4.33 16.59
CA GLU A 87 4.55 3.63 17.87
C GLU A 87 3.17 3.50 18.53
N THR A 88 2.24 4.40 18.20
CA THR A 88 0.87 4.38 18.76
C THR A 88 -0.15 3.64 17.90
N LEU A 89 0.03 3.61 16.57
CA LEU A 89 -0.94 3.04 15.64
C LEU A 89 -0.67 1.57 15.39
N LYS A 90 0.61 1.21 15.22
CA LYS A 90 1.11 -0.15 15.00
C LYS A 90 0.27 -0.97 14.02
N LEU A 91 -0.24 -0.34 12.95
CA LEU A 91 -1.09 -1.03 11.97
C LEU A 91 -0.32 -2.16 11.26
N GLY A 92 1.02 -2.11 11.27
CA GLY A 92 1.88 -3.21 10.82
C GLY A 92 1.59 -4.53 11.54
N ASN A 93 1.11 -4.50 12.78
CA ASN A 93 0.70 -5.70 13.53
C ASN A 93 -0.57 -6.35 12.94
N LEU A 94 -1.36 -5.63 12.14
CA LEU A 94 -2.46 -6.23 11.37
C LEU A 94 -1.92 -7.17 10.28
N PHE A 95 -0.75 -6.87 9.73
CA PHE A 95 -0.15 -7.59 8.60
C PHE A 95 0.99 -8.53 9.03
N GLY A 96 1.39 -8.49 10.31
CA GLY A 96 2.41 -9.36 10.86
C GLY A 96 1.95 -10.82 10.98
N PRO A 97 2.91 -11.77 11.13
CA PRO A 97 2.59 -13.19 11.29
C PRO A 97 1.62 -13.43 12.46
N GLY A 98 0.51 -14.12 12.20
CA GLY A 98 -0.49 -14.45 13.22
C GLY A 98 -1.57 -13.40 13.45
N PHE A 99 -1.61 -12.30 12.68
CA PHE A 99 -2.63 -11.25 12.78
C PHE A 99 -2.92 -10.77 14.22
N PRO A 100 -1.92 -10.37 15.02
CA PRO A 100 -2.09 -10.07 16.46
C PRO A 100 -3.09 -8.95 16.82
N LEU A 101 -3.68 -8.26 15.83
CA LEU A 101 -4.75 -7.28 16.01
C LEU A 101 -6.14 -7.74 15.52
N LEU A 102 -6.31 -9.01 15.13
CA LEU A 102 -7.60 -9.61 14.74
C LEU A 102 -8.12 -10.64 15.76
N GLU A 103 -7.51 -10.71 16.95
CA GLU A 103 -8.01 -11.49 18.11
C GLU A 103 -8.86 -10.65 19.06
#